data_AF-A0AAU5KSQ8-F1
#
_entry.id   AF-A0AAU5KSQ8-F1
#
_cell.length_a   1.000
_cell.length_b   1.000
_cell.length_c   1.000
_cell.angle_alpha   90.00
_cell.angle_beta   90.00
_cell.angle_gamma   90.00
#
_symmetry.space_group_name_H-M   'P 1'
#
loop_
_entity.id
_entity.type
_entity.pdbx_description
1 polymer ?
#
loop_
_entity_poly.entity_id
_entity_poly.type
_entity_poly.pdbx_seq_one_letter_code
_entity_poly.pdbx_strand_id
1 'polypeptide(L)'
;MSVREPTMSDRERLHDAVLEVRESYDRLNEQRLGRRWDLTDYALGFVGDVGDLAKLVMAHEGHRTDVAGGRELLAHELSDCLFSLLVIAEETGIDLEARFAADMSALAARVRAQLTTGATPPPATP
;
A
#
# COMPACT_ATOMS: atom_id res chain seq x y z
N MET A 1 -37.82 10.22 -17.69
CA MET A 1 -36.84 9.14 -17.40
C MET A 1 -35.60 9.83 -16.85
N SER A 2 -35.36 9.73 -15.54
CA SER A 2 -34.12 10.27 -14.94
C SER A 2 -33.06 9.19 -15.05
N VAL A 3 -32.07 9.40 -15.91
CA VAL A 3 -30.87 8.55 -16.00
C VAL A 3 -30.12 8.78 -14.70
N ARG A 4 -30.03 7.76 -13.84
CA ARG A 4 -29.13 7.81 -12.69
C ARG A 4 -27.71 7.82 -13.23
N GLU A 5 -26.95 8.86 -12.94
CA GLU A 5 -25.52 8.85 -13.21
C GLU A 5 -24.87 7.71 -12.41
N PRO A 6 -23.91 6.97 -13.00
CA PRO A 6 -23.21 5.94 -12.28
C PRO A 6 -22.44 6.57 -11.12
N THR A 7 -22.74 6.12 -9.89
CA THR A 7 -21.99 6.52 -8.70
C THR A 7 -20.61 5.87 -8.74
N MET A 8 -19.57 6.69 -8.73
CA MET A 8 -18.17 6.25 -8.62
C MET A 8 -17.98 5.30 -7.42
N SER A 9 -17.25 4.22 -7.63
CA SER A 9 -16.89 3.24 -6.60
C SER A 9 -15.78 3.75 -5.68
N ASP A 10 -15.62 3.14 -4.50
CA ASP A 10 -14.55 3.51 -3.56
C ASP A 10 -13.16 3.26 -4.16
N ARG A 11 -13.04 2.21 -4.98
CA ARG A 11 -11.83 1.89 -5.74
C ARG A 11 -11.44 3.02 -6.70
N GLU A 12 -12.40 3.51 -7.47
CA GLU A 12 -12.15 4.59 -8.42
C GLU A 12 -11.75 5.88 -7.68
N ARG A 13 -12.40 6.20 -6.56
CA ARG A 13 -11.98 7.32 -5.69
C ARG A 13 -10.54 7.17 -5.18
N LEU A 14 -10.17 5.97 -4.75
CA LEU A 14 -8.82 5.70 -4.27
C LEU A 14 -7.78 5.86 -5.38
N HIS A 15 -8.06 5.32 -6.56
CA HIS A 15 -7.18 5.42 -7.72
C HIS A 15 -7.00 6.88 -8.17
N ASP A 16 -8.10 7.64 -8.27
CA ASP A 16 -8.05 9.07 -8.63
C ASP A 16 -7.22 9.88 -7.63
N ALA A 17 -7.37 9.61 -6.33
CA ALA A 17 -6.58 10.27 -5.29
C ALA A 17 -5.07 9.95 -5.42
N VAL A 18 -4.71 8.70 -5.75
CA VAL A 18 -3.31 8.31 -6.00
C VAL A 18 -2.75 9.06 -7.20
N LEU A 19 -3.50 9.14 -8.31
CA LEU A 19 -3.06 9.86 -9.51
C LEU A 19 -2.88 11.36 -9.24
N GLU A 20 -3.81 11.99 -8.52
CA GLU A 20 -3.74 13.41 -8.19
C GLU A 20 -2.49 13.75 -7.35
N VAL A 21 -2.21 12.94 -6.32
CA VAL A 21 -1.04 13.12 -5.47
C VAL A 21 0.25 12.86 -6.26
N ARG A 22 0.28 11.80 -7.06
CA ARG A 22 1.42 11.46 -7.92
C ARG A 22 1.75 12.59 -8.90
N GLU A 23 0.75 13.10 -9.62
CA GLU A 23 0.93 14.24 -10.54
C GLU A 23 1.46 15.48 -9.82
N SER A 24 1.04 15.69 -8.58
CA SER A 24 1.54 16.80 -7.75
C SER A 24 3.01 16.61 -7.38
N TYR A 25 3.43 15.40 -7.03
CA TYR A 25 4.84 15.06 -6.83
C TYR A 25 5.65 15.20 -8.12
N ASP A 26 5.12 14.79 -9.26
CA ASP A 26 5.78 14.94 -10.55
C ASP A 26 6.09 16.40 -10.87
N ARG A 27 5.10 17.29 -10.70
CA ARG A 27 5.30 18.73 -10.87
C ARG A 27 6.33 19.28 -9.89
N LEU A 28 6.27 18.84 -8.63
CA LEU A 28 7.18 19.29 -7.57
C LEU A 28 8.62 18.85 -7.84
N ASN A 29 8.81 17.60 -8.26
CA ASN A 29 10.11 17.01 -8.52
C ASN A 29 10.72 17.56 -9.81
N GLU A 30 9.93 17.83 -10.85
CA GLU A 30 10.40 18.53 -12.03
C GLU A 30 10.95 19.92 -11.67
N GLN A 31 10.27 20.66 -10.78
CA GLN A 31 10.71 21.98 -10.32
C GLN A 31 11.95 21.93 -9.42
N ARG A 32 12.06 20.92 -8.54
CA ARG A 32 13.12 20.86 -7.52
C ARG A 32 14.36 20.08 -7.95
N LEU A 33 14.17 19.03 -8.73
CA LEU A 33 15.19 18.05 -9.10
C LEU A 33 15.48 18.05 -10.60
N GLY A 34 14.67 18.72 -11.42
CA GLY A 34 14.79 18.70 -12.89
C GLY A 34 14.45 17.35 -13.52
N ARG A 35 13.75 16.48 -12.77
CA ARG A 35 13.24 15.19 -13.23
C ARG A 35 12.05 14.76 -12.37
N ARG A 36 11.19 13.94 -12.95
CA ARG A 36 10.18 13.15 -12.22
C ARG A 36 10.84 12.02 -11.43
N TRP A 37 10.12 11.51 -10.44
CA TRP A 37 10.50 10.27 -9.78
C TRP A 37 10.28 9.08 -10.70
N ASP A 38 11.22 8.15 -10.66
CA ASP A 38 11.10 6.86 -11.33
C ASP A 38 10.69 5.76 -10.35
N LEU A 39 10.54 4.54 -10.85
CA LEU A 39 10.16 3.38 -10.04
C LEU A 39 11.10 3.13 -8.85
N THR A 40 12.39 3.43 -9.01
CA THR A 40 13.38 3.27 -7.93
C THR A 40 13.17 4.30 -6.84
N ASP A 41 12.88 5.55 -7.20
CA ASP A 41 12.57 6.59 -6.22
C ASP A 41 11.32 6.22 -5.40
N TYR A 42 10.25 5.73 -6.04
CA TYR A 42 9.06 5.26 -5.35
C TYR A 42 9.33 4.03 -4.46
N ALA A 43 10.16 3.09 -4.92
CA ALA A 43 10.55 1.94 -4.10
C ALA A 43 11.37 2.35 -2.87
N LEU A 44 12.26 3.33 -2.99
CA LEU A 44 13.02 3.86 -1.86
C LEU A 44 12.16 4.70 -0.90
N GLY A 45 11.23 5.49 -1.45
CA GLY A 45 10.20 6.19 -0.66
C GLY A 45 9.39 5.21 0.18
N PHE A 46 8.87 4.15 -0.45
CA PHE A 46 8.15 3.07 0.23
C PHE A 46 8.93 2.47 1.41
N VAL A 47 10.23 2.19 1.22
CA VAL A 47 11.07 1.66 2.31
C VAL A 47 11.19 2.65 3.47
N GLY A 48 11.22 3.95 3.16
CA GLY A 48 11.13 5.03 4.16
C GLY A 48 9.83 4.94 4.97
N ASP A 49 8.69 4.93 4.28
CA ASP A 49 7.34 4.85 4.88
C ASP A 49 7.20 3.59 5.75
N VAL A 50 7.71 2.43 5.28
CA VAL A 50 7.73 1.18 6.07
C VAL A 50 8.55 1.33 7.35
N GLY A 51 9.67 2.06 7.28
CA GLY A 51 10.50 2.36 8.43
C GLY A 51 9.79 3.21 9.48
N ASP A 52 9.02 4.21 9.03
CA ASP A 52 8.25 5.08 9.92
C ASP A 52 7.02 4.36 10.50
N LEU A 53 6.30 3.60 9.67
CA LEU A 53 5.26 2.67 10.10
C LEU A 53 5.77 1.72 11.20
N ALA A 54 6.93 1.10 11.01
CA ALA A 54 7.50 0.19 11.99
C ALA A 54 7.80 0.87 13.34
N LYS A 55 8.30 2.12 13.33
CA LYS A 55 8.52 2.90 14.55
C LYS A 55 7.22 3.17 15.29
N LEU A 56 6.15 3.51 14.56
CA LEU A 56 4.85 3.77 15.14
C LEU A 56 4.16 2.52 15.67
N VAL A 57 4.30 1.37 14.99
CA VAL A 57 3.81 0.08 15.51
C VAL A 57 4.51 -0.25 16.82
N MET A 58 5.85 -0.09 16.90
CA MET A 58 6.57 -0.30 18.16
C MET A 58 6.09 0.63 19.28
N ALA A 59 5.79 1.89 18.96
CA ALA A 59 5.25 2.84 19.93
C ALA A 59 3.81 2.46 20.35
N HIS A 60 2.98 2.01 19.41
CA HIS A 60 1.61 1.56 19.66
C HIS A 60 1.57 0.36 20.62
N GLU A 61 2.48 -0.59 20.45
CA GLU A 61 2.63 -1.78 21.30
C GLU A 61 3.39 -1.48 22.62
N GLY A 62 3.81 -0.23 22.85
CA GLY A 62 4.51 0.18 24.08
C GLY A 62 5.97 -0.23 24.17
N HIS A 63 6.58 -0.70 23.07
CA HIS A 63 8.01 -1.01 22.98
C HIS A 63 8.89 0.25 22.86
N ARG A 64 8.29 1.38 22.49
CA ARG A 64 8.95 2.71 22.47
C ARG A 64 8.08 3.74 23.16
N THR A 65 8.68 4.52 24.05
CA THR A 65 8.00 5.61 24.79
C THR A 65 8.45 6.99 24.35
N ASP A 66 9.46 7.07 23.49
CA ASP A 66 10.05 8.31 22.97
C ASP A 66 9.40 8.79 21.67
N VAL A 67 8.49 8.00 21.10
CA VAL A 67 7.74 8.30 19.87
C VAL A 67 6.26 8.40 20.20
N ALA A 68 5.57 9.38 19.64
CA ALA A 68 4.12 9.48 19.75
C ALA A 68 3.45 8.34 18.96
N GLY A 69 3.04 7.26 19.65
CA GLY A 69 2.38 6.09 19.06
C GLY A 69 0.88 6.25 18.80
N GLY A 70 0.44 7.47 18.45
CA GLY A 70 -0.97 7.79 18.28
C GLY A 70 -1.60 7.03 17.09
N ARG A 71 -2.86 6.58 17.25
CA ARG A 71 -3.61 5.87 16.19
C ARG A 71 -3.72 6.66 14.88
N GLU A 72 -3.75 7.99 14.97
CA GLU A 72 -3.81 8.88 13.81
C GLU A 72 -2.50 8.86 13.00
N LEU A 73 -1.35 8.93 13.68
CA LEU A 73 -0.03 8.82 13.02
C LEU A 73 0.13 7.42 12.41
N LEU A 74 -0.31 6.37 13.10
CA LEU A 74 -0.27 5.02 12.54
C LEU A 74 -1.13 4.90 11.27
N ALA A 75 -2.31 5.52 11.25
CA ALA A 75 -3.16 5.55 10.07
C ALA A 75 -2.53 6.35 8.91
N HIS A 76 -1.77 7.40 9.22
CA HIS A 76 -1.02 8.18 8.24
C HIS A 76 0.03 7.30 7.54
N GLU A 77 0.93 6.66 8.28
CA GLU A 77 1.99 5.83 7.69
C GLU A 77 1.45 4.59 6.94
N LEU A 78 0.31 4.04 7.40
CA LEU A 78 -0.40 3.01 6.65
C LEU A 78 -0.91 3.53 5.29
N SER A 79 -1.37 4.78 5.25
CA SER A 79 -1.85 5.43 4.03
C SER A 79 -0.69 5.74 3.08
N ASP A 80 0.46 6.19 3.61
CA ASP A 80 1.67 6.45 2.81
C ASP A 80 2.23 5.15 2.20
N CYS A 81 2.32 4.08 3.01
CA CYS A 81 2.67 2.76 2.50
C CYS A 81 1.72 2.29 1.40
N LEU A 82 0.41 2.50 1.57
CA LEU A 82 -0.58 2.13 0.56
C LEU A 82 -0.45 2.96 -0.72
N PHE A 83 -0.25 4.27 -0.61
CA PHE A 83 0.00 5.16 -1.75
C PHE A 83 1.20 4.67 -2.55
N SER A 84 2.33 4.42 -1.88
CA SER A 84 3.56 3.94 -2.51
C SER A 84 3.34 2.61 -3.25
N LEU A 85 2.63 1.65 -2.65
CA LEU A 85 2.30 0.37 -3.31
C LEU A 85 1.38 0.56 -4.53
N LEU A 86 0.39 1.44 -4.46
CA LEU A 86 -0.54 1.70 -5.57
C LEU A 86 0.18 2.40 -6.73
N VAL A 87 1.09 3.34 -6.47
CA VAL A 87 1.90 3.96 -7.52
C VAL A 87 2.83 2.94 -8.17
N ILE A 88 3.51 2.10 -7.38
CA ILE A 88 4.39 1.05 -7.91
C ILE A 88 3.60 0.06 -8.78
N ALA A 89 2.40 -0.32 -8.36
CA ALA A 89 1.53 -1.20 -9.14
C ALA A 89 1.15 -0.56 -10.49
N GLU A 90 0.76 0.72 -10.48
CA GLU A 90 0.44 1.46 -11.69
C GLU A 90 1.64 1.54 -12.65
N GLU A 91 2.83 1.90 -12.13
CA GLU A 91 4.06 2.00 -12.93
C GLU A 91 4.53 0.67 -13.53
N THR A 92 4.13 -0.44 -12.91
CA THR A 92 4.47 -1.78 -13.39
C THR A 92 3.34 -2.44 -14.18
N GLY A 93 2.19 -1.78 -14.33
CA GLY A 93 1.01 -2.32 -15.00
C GLY A 93 0.37 -3.50 -14.28
N ILE A 94 0.55 -3.61 -12.96
CA ILE A 94 -0.01 -4.68 -12.14
C ILE A 94 -1.38 -4.23 -11.61
N ASP A 95 -2.43 -4.98 -11.94
CA ASP A 95 -3.72 -4.87 -11.25
C ASP A 95 -3.59 -5.47 -9.85
N LEU A 96 -3.14 -4.64 -8.91
CA LEU A 96 -2.85 -5.05 -7.53
C LEU A 96 -4.10 -5.54 -6.81
N GLU A 97 -5.27 -4.97 -7.08
CA GLU A 97 -6.52 -5.36 -6.43
C GLU A 97 -6.98 -6.74 -6.86
N ALA A 98 -7.03 -6.99 -8.18
CA ALA A 98 -7.36 -8.31 -8.71
C ALA A 98 -6.34 -9.36 -8.24
N ARG A 99 -5.05 -9.00 -8.25
CA ARG A 99 -3.98 -9.89 -7.79
C ARG A 99 -4.09 -10.19 -6.30
N PHE A 100 -4.37 -9.19 -5.46
CA PHE A 100 -4.52 -9.35 -4.02
C PHE A 100 -5.67 -10.31 -3.68
N ALA A 101 -6.83 -10.15 -4.32
CA ALA A 101 -7.98 -11.02 -4.09
C ALA A 101 -7.67 -12.50 -4.42
N ALA A 102 -6.99 -12.74 -5.55
CA ALA A 102 -6.58 -14.09 -5.96
C ALA A 102 -5.55 -14.70 -4.98
N ASP A 103 -4.50 -13.95 -4.66
CA ASP A 103 -3.41 -14.42 -3.80
C ASP A 103 -3.88 -14.67 -2.37
N MET A 104 -4.74 -13.81 -1.80
CA MET A 104 -5.29 -14.00 -0.46
C MET A 104 -6.25 -15.19 -0.38
N SER A 105 -7.03 -15.45 -1.43
CA SER A 105 -7.88 -16.65 -1.51
C SER A 105 -7.03 -17.93 -1.51
N ALA A 106 -5.98 -17.96 -2.32
CA ALA A 106 -5.03 -19.07 -2.36
C ALA A 106 -4.30 -19.26 -1.02
N LEU A 107 -3.85 -18.17 -0.40
CA LEU A 107 -3.23 -18.19 0.92
C LEU A 107 -4.18 -18.75 1.98
N ALA A 108 -5.44 -18.28 2.01
CA ALA A 108 -6.44 -18.73 2.96
C ALA A 108 -6.73 -20.24 2.80
N ALA A 109 -6.86 -20.73 1.57
CA ALA A 109 -7.02 -22.16 1.30
C ALA A 109 -5.83 -22.97 1.82
N ARG A 110 -4.60 -22.51 1.55
CA ARG A 110 -3.37 -23.16 2.02
C ARG A 110 -3.27 -23.20 3.54
N VAL A 111 -3.63 -22.12 4.23
CA VAL A 111 -3.63 -22.07 5.70
C VAL A 111 -4.69 -23.02 6.28
N ARG A 112 -5.91 -23.03 5.72
CA ARG A 112 -6.98 -23.96 6.15
C ARG A 112 -6.59 -25.43 5.96
N ALA A 113 -5.89 -25.76 4.88
CA ALA A 113 -5.38 -27.11 4.66
C ALA A 113 -4.36 -27.53 5.74
N GLN A 114 -3.47 -26.63 6.19
CA GLN A 114 -2.52 -26.94 7.26
C GLN A 114 -3.20 -27.19 8.61
N LEU A 115 -4.21 -26.38 8.94
CA LEU A 115 -4.98 -26.53 10.17
C LEU A 115 -5.73 -27.87 10.24
N THR A 116 -6.11 -28.42 9.07
CA THR A 116 -6.80 -29.72 8.98
C THR A 116 -5.84 -30.90 8.90
N THR A 117 -4.66 -30.72 8.30
CA THR A 117 -3.71 -31.81 8.06
C THR A 117 -2.64 -31.94 9.17
N GLY A 118 -2.48 -30.92 10.04
CA GLY A 118 -1.40 -30.86 11.04
C GLY A 118 0.00 -30.75 10.42
N ALA A 119 0.10 -30.61 9.09
CA ALA A 119 1.34 -30.59 8.34
C ALA A 119 1.79 -29.15 8.06
N THR A 120 3.06 -28.86 8.32
CA THR A 120 3.72 -27.60 7.98
C THR A 120 3.72 -27.40 6.45
N PRO A 121 3.33 -26.23 5.94
CA PRO A 121 3.30 -25.98 4.51
C PRO A 121 4.73 -25.88 3.94
N PRO A 122 4.92 -26.20 2.65
CA PRO A 122 6.15 -25.84 1.98
C PRO A 122 6.34 -24.32 1.99
N PRO A 123 7.60 -23.82 2.03
CA PRO A 123 7.88 -22.40 2.01
C PRO A 123 7.31 -21.77 0.74
N ALA A 124 6.78 -20.55 0.88
CA ALA A 124 6.32 -19.77 -0.27
C ALA A 124 7.52 -19.50 -1.19
N THR A 125 7.33 -19.77 -2.48
CA THR A 125 8.32 -19.46 -3.52
C THR A 125 8.34 -17.94 -3.73
N PRO A 126 9.51 -17.29 -3.88
CA PRO A 126 9.62 -15.86 -4.13
C PRO A 126 8.98 -15.45 -5.46
#